data_AF-A0AA97LDP8-F1
#
_entry.id   AF-A0AA97LDP8-F1
#
_cell.length_a   1.000
_cell.length_b   1.000
_cell.length_c   1.000
_cell.angle_alpha   90.00
_cell.angle_beta   90.00
_cell.angle_gamma   90.00
#
_symmetry.space_group_name_H-M   'P 1'
#
loop_
_entity.id
_entity.type
_entity.pdbx_description
1 polymer ?
#
loop_
_entity_poly.entity_id
_entity_poly.type
_entity_poly.pdbx_seq_one_letter_code
_entity_poly.pdbx_strand_id
1 'polypeptide(L)'
;MDSRNASGTNTLGVFREQVQRLTNENVQLQDRNERLYARLGELQEKTGQLAGSKTALSSRLVRTEEEKLKISKDLIDVQIESNKMREQYEEEHFELKSTILALENRVLEVELHGEKTTGERDALRDRLHALEVNRKELADEYLVLKSNYLALVKEHEQEVTKNEELSLELLNLASAKSSHPYGQNNSPEARGQTTEPSAELERVRALVHRLSARKVKPEDVVASEHERRKLEKTLFGNQDRITTEMETMKEMYNSQQRKLEERMVAMGKELQEAKKAIRNTQHKLAEQSAVVLTSQSQLQEVEAENSRLQLQLKELNEEYRSRLVQYIADLAAYVDSKSVEKAGTSKAPSEPAHMKRFVDSMLKDIRASHKSREEQLAGAARGYKKRLQNLVKIHENLLIAYRMQREQVRMLGSNETDLGPPEHHLAITDAELLNSTSQELNRLREDKARLEAELHELQMKWPPRCFKEYPKQGTGASLLVCPRIWRSAPEEASSI
;
A
#
# COMPACT_ATOMS: atom_id res chain seq x y z
N MET A 1 -18.80 -21.46 -151.07
CA MET A 1 -18.24 -21.47 -149.70
C MET A 1 -19.30 -20.92 -148.75
N ASP A 2 -19.07 -20.94 -147.45
CA ASP A 2 -19.86 -20.24 -146.41
C ASP A 2 -21.23 -20.82 -146.03
N SER A 3 -21.20 -21.97 -145.34
CA SER A 3 -22.30 -22.43 -144.47
C SER A 3 -21.80 -23.18 -143.21
N ARG A 4 -20.58 -22.86 -142.74
CA ARG A 4 -19.99 -23.45 -141.50
C ARG A 4 -19.82 -22.47 -140.33
N ASN A 5 -20.03 -21.17 -140.52
CA ASN A 5 -19.80 -20.16 -139.47
C ASN A 5 -21.03 -19.86 -138.57
N ALA A 6 -22.17 -20.50 -138.81
CA ALA A 6 -23.41 -20.24 -138.05
C ALA A 6 -23.59 -21.11 -136.79
N SER A 7 -22.94 -22.28 -136.68
CA SER A 7 -23.02 -23.11 -135.47
C SER A 7 -21.97 -22.74 -134.42
N GLY A 8 -20.79 -22.28 -134.85
CA GLY A 8 -19.71 -21.84 -133.94
C GLY A 8 -20.04 -20.56 -133.18
N THR A 9 -20.85 -19.66 -133.76
CA THR A 9 -21.29 -18.42 -133.10
C THR A 9 -22.32 -18.67 -132.01
N ASN A 10 -23.29 -19.58 -132.26
CA ASN A 10 -24.26 -19.99 -131.24
C ASN A 10 -23.62 -20.76 -130.08
N THR A 11 -22.67 -21.65 -130.33
CA THR A 11 -21.96 -22.34 -129.23
C THR A 11 -21.08 -21.37 -128.42
N LEU A 12 -20.36 -20.45 -129.06
CA LEU A 12 -19.61 -19.40 -128.36
C LEU A 12 -20.51 -18.45 -127.54
N GLY A 13 -21.73 -18.18 -128.00
CA GLY A 13 -22.75 -17.44 -127.26
C GLY A 13 -23.17 -18.17 -125.97
N VAL A 14 -23.55 -19.44 -126.08
CA VAL A 14 -23.92 -20.29 -124.93
C VAL A 14 -22.76 -20.43 -123.93
N PHE A 15 -21.53 -20.62 -124.40
CA PHE A 15 -20.35 -20.65 -123.52
C PHE A 15 -20.14 -19.31 -122.81
N ARG A 16 -20.32 -18.17 -123.49
CA ARG A 16 -20.20 -16.83 -122.88
C ARG A 16 -21.28 -16.61 -121.80
N GLU A 17 -22.52 -16.98 -122.07
CA GLU A 17 -23.59 -16.93 -121.05
C GLU A 17 -23.29 -17.84 -119.87
N GLN A 18 -22.79 -19.06 -120.10
CA GLN A 18 -22.47 -19.99 -119.04
C GLN A 18 -21.31 -19.49 -118.17
N VAL A 19 -20.28 -18.88 -118.77
CA VAL A 19 -19.21 -18.17 -118.03
C VAL A 19 -19.78 -17.00 -117.23
N GLN A 20 -20.69 -16.20 -117.78
CA GLN A 20 -21.35 -15.10 -117.06
C GLN A 20 -22.21 -15.59 -115.89
N ARG A 21 -22.93 -16.71 -116.05
CA ARG A 21 -23.70 -17.33 -114.97
C ARG A 21 -22.76 -17.83 -113.86
N LEU A 22 -21.67 -18.50 -114.22
CA LEU A 22 -20.67 -18.99 -113.26
C LEU A 22 -19.89 -17.87 -112.56
N THR A 23 -19.62 -16.73 -113.21
CA THR A 23 -19.03 -15.57 -112.52
C THR A 23 -20.02 -14.90 -111.58
N ASN A 24 -21.29 -14.73 -112.00
CA ASN A 24 -22.34 -14.21 -111.10
C ASN A 24 -22.58 -15.13 -109.89
N GLU A 25 -22.53 -16.45 -110.09
CA GLU A 25 -22.62 -17.43 -109.01
C GLU A 25 -21.40 -17.38 -108.09
N ASN A 26 -20.18 -17.27 -108.62
CA ASN A 26 -18.97 -17.08 -107.80
C ASN A 26 -19.03 -15.79 -106.97
N VAL A 27 -19.51 -14.67 -107.53
CA VAL A 27 -19.70 -13.43 -106.77
C VAL A 27 -20.73 -13.63 -105.66
N GLN A 28 -21.86 -14.30 -105.93
CA GLN A 28 -22.83 -14.64 -104.87
C GLN A 28 -22.26 -15.57 -103.79
N LEU A 29 -21.36 -16.49 -104.15
CA LEU A 29 -20.68 -17.37 -103.20
C LEU A 29 -19.62 -16.62 -102.38
N GLN A 30 -18.92 -15.64 -102.97
CA GLN A 30 -18.02 -14.73 -102.26
C GLN A 30 -18.80 -13.88 -101.25
N ASP A 31 -19.86 -13.20 -101.69
CA ASP A 31 -20.80 -12.46 -100.83
C ASP A 31 -21.31 -13.29 -99.63
N ARG A 32 -21.66 -14.56 -99.88
CA ARG A 32 -22.13 -15.48 -98.83
C ARG A 32 -21.00 -15.87 -97.88
N ASN A 33 -19.80 -16.16 -98.40
CA ASN A 33 -18.64 -16.48 -97.57
C ASN A 33 -18.21 -15.28 -96.72
N GLU A 34 -18.15 -14.07 -97.26
CA GLU A 34 -17.85 -12.86 -96.49
C GLU A 34 -18.84 -12.64 -95.34
N ARG A 35 -20.14 -12.80 -95.58
CA ARG A 35 -21.17 -12.76 -94.54
C ARG A 35 -21.01 -13.87 -93.50
N LEU A 36 -20.56 -15.07 -93.89
CA LEU A 36 -20.26 -16.16 -92.97
C LEU A 36 -19.01 -15.87 -92.12
N TYR A 37 -17.95 -15.31 -92.71
CA TYR A 37 -16.75 -14.89 -91.97
C TYR A 37 -17.04 -13.74 -90.99
N ALA A 38 -17.85 -12.74 -91.39
CA ALA A 38 -18.28 -11.67 -90.49
C ALA A 38 -19.07 -12.23 -89.29
N ARG A 39 -20.02 -13.14 -89.53
CA ARG A 39 -20.76 -13.84 -88.47
C ARG A 39 -19.88 -14.71 -87.58
N LEU A 40 -18.87 -15.37 -88.15
CA LEU A 40 -17.89 -16.16 -87.40
C LEU A 40 -17.06 -15.24 -86.48
N GLY A 41 -16.64 -14.07 -86.98
CA GLY A 41 -15.98 -13.03 -86.19
C GLY A 41 -16.84 -12.52 -85.04
N GLU A 42 -18.10 -12.17 -85.29
CA GLU A 42 -19.05 -11.79 -84.24
C GLU A 42 -19.24 -12.89 -83.18
N LEU A 43 -19.34 -14.16 -83.59
CA LEU A 43 -19.47 -15.29 -82.67
C LEU A 43 -18.19 -15.50 -81.86
N GLN A 44 -17.02 -15.33 -82.48
CA GLN A 44 -15.73 -15.39 -81.80
C GLN A 44 -15.58 -14.25 -80.77
N GLU A 45 -15.99 -13.03 -81.12
CA GLU A 45 -15.98 -11.90 -80.18
C GLU A 45 -16.95 -12.16 -79.01
N LYS A 46 -18.19 -12.58 -79.28
CA LYS A 46 -19.19 -12.93 -78.27
C LYS A 46 -18.70 -14.05 -77.34
N THR A 47 -18.01 -15.07 -77.86
CA THR A 47 -17.43 -16.13 -77.02
C THR A 47 -16.23 -15.63 -76.21
N GLY A 48 -15.40 -14.72 -76.74
CA GLY A 48 -14.35 -14.03 -76.00
C GLY A 48 -14.89 -13.17 -74.84
N GLN A 49 -15.92 -12.36 -75.10
CA GLN A 49 -16.61 -11.56 -74.08
C GLN A 49 -17.27 -12.46 -73.01
N LEU A 50 -17.86 -13.59 -73.41
CA LEU A 50 -18.44 -14.57 -72.49
C LEU A 50 -17.37 -15.25 -71.61
N ALA A 51 -16.21 -15.61 -72.19
CA ALA A 51 -15.10 -16.17 -71.43
C ALA A 51 -14.50 -15.14 -70.44
N GLY A 52 -14.35 -13.88 -70.86
CA GLY A 52 -13.89 -12.78 -70.01
C GLY A 52 -14.84 -12.50 -68.84
N SER A 53 -16.15 -12.39 -69.11
CA SER A 53 -17.17 -12.20 -68.06
C SER A 53 -17.27 -13.39 -67.10
N LYS A 54 -17.22 -14.63 -67.59
CA LYS A 54 -17.16 -15.85 -66.76
C LYS A 54 -15.94 -15.83 -65.83
N THR A 55 -14.77 -15.45 -66.35
CA THR A 55 -13.53 -15.35 -65.57
C THR A 55 -13.61 -14.24 -64.52
N ALA A 56 -14.15 -13.07 -64.89
CA ALA A 56 -14.34 -11.96 -63.97
C ALA A 56 -15.30 -12.33 -62.81
N LEU A 57 -16.43 -12.97 -63.12
CA LEU A 57 -17.39 -13.47 -62.13
C LEU A 57 -16.76 -14.51 -61.20
N SER A 58 -16.01 -15.48 -61.75
CA SER A 58 -15.27 -16.46 -60.93
C SER A 58 -14.26 -15.78 -59.99
N SER A 59 -13.55 -14.76 -60.44
CA SER A 59 -12.59 -14.01 -59.60
C SER A 59 -13.24 -13.14 -58.53
N ARG A 60 -14.51 -12.74 -58.72
CA ARG A 60 -15.31 -12.04 -57.69
C ARG A 60 -15.80 -13.03 -56.64
N LEU A 61 -16.30 -14.19 -57.07
CA LEU A 61 -16.76 -15.25 -56.16
C LEU A 61 -15.65 -15.71 -55.21
N VAL A 62 -14.44 -15.94 -55.73
CA VAL A 62 -13.27 -16.30 -54.90
C VAL A 62 -13.00 -15.24 -53.83
N ARG A 63 -12.93 -13.95 -54.20
CA ARG A 63 -12.72 -12.87 -53.23
C ARG A 63 -13.82 -12.78 -52.18
N THR A 64 -15.09 -12.96 -52.56
CA THR A 64 -16.19 -12.93 -51.58
C THR A 64 -16.16 -14.12 -50.61
N GLU A 65 -15.68 -15.29 -51.03
CA GLU A 65 -15.46 -16.42 -50.12
C GLU A 65 -14.21 -16.20 -49.24
N GLU A 66 -13.13 -15.60 -49.76
CA GLU A 66 -11.95 -15.19 -48.96
C GLU A 66 -12.34 -14.15 -47.88
N GLU A 67 -13.11 -13.13 -48.23
CA GLU A 67 -13.64 -12.12 -47.30
C GLU A 67 -14.56 -12.74 -46.24
N LYS A 68 -15.44 -13.66 -46.64
CA LYS A 68 -16.33 -14.41 -45.72
C LYS A 68 -15.55 -15.31 -44.77
N LEU A 69 -14.50 -16.00 -45.24
CA LEU A 69 -13.61 -16.78 -44.39
C LEU A 69 -12.85 -15.89 -43.41
N LYS A 70 -12.39 -14.71 -43.84
CA LYS A 70 -11.75 -13.73 -42.96
C LYS A 70 -12.70 -13.25 -41.87
N ILE A 71 -13.92 -12.82 -42.22
CA ILE A 71 -14.95 -12.41 -41.25
C ILE A 71 -15.30 -13.56 -40.29
N SER A 72 -15.35 -14.80 -40.78
CA SER A 72 -15.61 -15.98 -39.96
C SER A 72 -14.48 -16.26 -38.96
N LYS A 73 -13.22 -16.04 -39.36
CA LYS A 73 -12.05 -16.12 -38.46
C LYS A 73 -12.11 -15.01 -37.42
N ASP A 74 -12.27 -13.76 -37.85
CA ASP A 74 -12.29 -12.59 -36.95
C ASP A 74 -13.43 -12.71 -35.90
N LEU A 75 -14.58 -13.30 -36.28
CA LEU A 75 -15.68 -13.64 -35.36
C LEU A 75 -15.30 -14.69 -34.31
N ILE A 76 -14.58 -15.75 -34.73
CA ILE A 76 -14.09 -16.79 -33.81
C ILE A 76 -13.02 -16.21 -32.86
N ASP A 77 -12.11 -15.38 -33.37
CA ASP A 77 -11.08 -14.73 -32.55
C ASP A 77 -11.73 -13.84 -31.47
N VAL A 78 -12.73 -13.03 -31.83
CA VAL A 78 -13.53 -12.23 -30.85
C VAL A 78 -14.31 -13.11 -29.87
N GLN A 79 -14.81 -14.27 -30.30
CA GLN A 79 -15.49 -15.22 -29.40
C GLN A 79 -14.51 -15.89 -28.42
N ILE A 80 -13.27 -16.13 -28.84
CA ILE A 80 -12.19 -16.64 -27.97
C ILE A 80 -11.79 -15.56 -26.95
N GLU A 81 -11.57 -14.32 -27.40
CA GLU A 81 -11.27 -13.18 -26.51
C GLU A 81 -12.40 -12.94 -25.50
N SER A 82 -13.66 -12.96 -25.94
CA SER A 82 -14.81 -12.82 -25.05
C SER A 82 -14.90 -13.94 -24.01
N ASN A 83 -14.60 -15.19 -24.38
CA ASN A 83 -14.54 -16.30 -23.43
C ASN A 83 -13.38 -16.16 -22.45
N LYS A 84 -12.20 -15.72 -22.92
CA LYS A 84 -11.02 -15.49 -22.07
C LYS A 84 -11.27 -14.37 -21.04
N MET A 85 -11.88 -13.26 -21.45
CA MET A 85 -12.27 -12.20 -20.51
C MET A 85 -13.29 -12.73 -19.49
N ARG A 86 -14.25 -13.56 -19.91
CA ARG A 86 -15.23 -14.18 -19.00
C ARG A 86 -14.57 -15.13 -18.00
N GLU A 87 -13.62 -15.94 -18.44
CA GLU A 87 -12.82 -16.83 -17.57
C GLU A 87 -12.05 -16.03 -16.52
N GLN A 88 -11.38 -14.94 -16.92
CA GLN A 88 -10.70 -14.02 -15.99
C GLN A 88 -11.67 -13.37 -14.97
N TYR A 89 -12.85 -12.92 -15.39
CA TYR A 89 -13.86 -12.41 -14.47
C TYR A 89 -14.39 -13.49 -13.51
N GLU A 90 -14.52 -14.74 -13.96
CA GLU A 90 -14.89 -15.87 -13.10
C GLU A 90 -13.78 -16.15 -12.07
N GLU A 91 -12.51 -16.21 -12.49
CA GLU A 91 -11.33 -16.36 -11.62
C GLU A 91 -11.22 -15.25 -10.57
N GLU A 92 -11.20 -13.97 -10.98
CA GLU A 92 -11.16 -12.81 -10.08
C GLU A 92 -12.32 -12.82 -9.09
N HIS A 93 -13.53 -13.20 -9.54
CA HIS A 93 -14.69 -13.31 -8.67
C HIS A 93 -14.54 -14.45 -7.63
N PHE A 94 -13.93 -15.58 -7.99
CA PHE A 94 -13.59 -16.64 -7.02
C PHE A 94 -12.53 -16.19 -6.01
N GLU A 95 -11.49 -15.48 -6.44
CA GLU A 95 -10.47 -14.91 -5.54
C GLU A 95 -11.04 -13.86 -4.59
N LEU A 96 -11.86 -12.93 -5.10
CA LEU A 96 -12.57 -11.94 -4.29
C LEU A 96 -13.50 -12.61 -3.29
N LYS A 97 -14.26 -13.62 -3.69
CA LYS A 97 -15.13 -14.37 -2.77
C LYS A 97 -14.35 -15.12 -1.69
N SER A 98 -13.19 -15.67 -2.05
CA SER A 98 -12.27 -16.34 -1.11
C SER A 98 -11.70 -15.36 -0.08
N THR A 99 -11.24 -14.19 -0.53
CA THR A 99 -10.72 -13.14 0.36
C THR A 99 -11.80 -12.51 1.24
N ILE A 100 -13.02 -12.31 0.74
CA ILE A 100 -14.18 -11.89 1.54
C ILE A 100 -14.44 -12.89 2.67
N LEU A 101 -14.55 -14.19 2.37
CA LEU A 101 -14.74 -15.22 3.39
C LEU A 101 -13.60 -15.25 4.43
N ALA A 102 -12.36 -15.03 4.01
CA ALA A 102 -11.22 -14.94 4.93
C ALA A 102 -11.29 -13.69 5.85
N LEU A 103 -11.77 -12.56 5.32
CA LEU A 103 -11.98 -11.33 6.08
C LEU A 103 -13.17 -11.44 7.04
N GLU A 104 -14.30 -12.03 6.61
CA GLU A 104 -15.46 -12.32 7.45
C GLU A 104 -15.07 -13.20 8.65
N ASN A 105 -14.32 -14.28 8.42
CA ASN A 105 -13.80 -15.12 9.50
C ASN A 105 -12.89 -14.32 10.46
N ARG A 106 -12.03 -13.44 9.95
CA ARG A 106 -11.16 -12.59 10.79
C ARG A 106 -11.97 -11.56 11.61
N VAL A 107 -13.05 -11.01 11.06
CA VAL A 107 -13.96 -10.12 11.79
C VAL A 107 -14.63 -10.88 12.95
N LEU A 108 -15.18 -12.07 12.69
CA LEU A 108 -15.79 -12.92 13.72
C LEU A 108 -14.79 -13.30 14.83
N GLU A 109 -13.54 -13.59 14.49
CA GLU A 109 -12.48 -13.81 15.48
C GLU A 109 -12.27 -12.58 16.37
N VAL A 110 -12.18 -11.38 15.77
CA VAL A 110 -11.96 -10.12 16.50
C VAL A 110 -13.15 -9.75 17.38
N GLU A 111 -14.38 -9.92 16.89
CA GLU A 111 -15.60 -9.71 17.67
C GLU A 111 -15.63 -10.61 18.90
N LEU A 112 -15.35 -11.91 18.74
CA LEU A 112 -15.29 -12.87 19.84
C LEU A 112 -14.16 -12.59 20.84
N HIS A 113 -13.05 -11.97 20.43
CA HIS A 113 -12.03 -11.47 21.35
C HIS A 113 -12.47 -10.18 22.06
N GLY A 114 -13.25 -9.32 21.39
CA GLY A 114 -13.91 -8.16 21.99
C GLY A 114 -14.91 -8.56 23.09
N GLU A 115 -15.75 -9.55 22.84
CA GLU A 115 -16.70 -10.09 23.84
C GLU A 115 -15.99 -10.67 25.07
N LYS A 116 -14.91 -11.44 24.86
CA LYS A 116 -14.10 -11.98 25.97
C LYS A 116 -13.49 -10.87 26.83
N THR A 117 -12.81 -9.91 26.20
CA THR A 117 -12.12 -8.82 26.92
C THR A 117 -13.10 -7.85 27.60
N THR A 118 -14.28 -7.63 27.03
CA THR A 118 -15.35 -6.86 27.69
C THR A 118 -15.96 -7.62 28.88
N GLY A 119 -16.19 -8.93 28.76
CA GLY A 119 -16.61 -9.78 29.87
C GLY A 119 -15.60 -9.81 31.03
N GLU A 120 -14.30 -9.94 30.73
CA GLU A 120 -13.22 -9.85 31.73
C GLU A 120 -13.18 -8.48 32.42
N ARG A 121 -13.31 -7.39 31.64
CA ARG A 121 -13.37 -6.02 32.16
C ARG A 121 -14.54 -5.84 33.14
N ASP A 122 -15.70 -6.40 32.83
CA ASP A 122 -16.91 -6.23 33.63
C ASP A 122 -16.85 -7.09 34.90
N ALA A 123 -16.36 -8.33 34.82
CA ALA A 123 -16.06 -9.14 36.00
C ALA A 123 -15.03 -8.48 36.95
N LEU A 124 -14.02 -7.80 36.40
CA LEU A 124 -13.06 -7.01 37.19
C LEU A 124 -13.69 -5.76 37.81
N ARG A 125 -14.60 -5.08 37.10
CA ARG A 125 -15.36 -3.93 37.64
C ARG A 125 -16.25 -4.35 38.80
N ASP A 126 -16.98 -5.44 38.67
CA ASP A 126 -17.88 -5.94 39.71
C ASP A 126 -17.09 -6.35 40.96
N ARG A 127 -15.94 -7.01 40.77
CA ARG A 127 -15.01 -7.33 41.87
C ARG A 127 -14.44 -6.08 42.55
N LEU A 128 -14.14 -5.04 41.79
CA LEU A 128 -13.67 -3.76 42.33
C LEU A 128 -14.78 -3.07 43.14
N HIS A 129 -16.01 -3.01 42.63
CA HIS A 129 -17.16 -2.46 43.37
C HIS A 129 -17.46 -3.25 44.65
N ALA A 130 -17.38 -4.58 44.63
CA ALA A 130 -17.50 -5.38 45.85
C ALA A 130 -16.44 -5.02 46.90
N LEU A 131 -15.17 -4.85 46.49
CA LEU A 131 -14.11 -4.39 47.40
C LEU A 131 -14.33 -2.96 47.91
N GLU A 132 -14.86 -2.05 47.08
CA GLU A 132 -15.21 -0.69 47.49
C GLU A 132 -16.35 -0.65 48.51
N VAL A 133 -17.35 -1.54 48.38
CA VAL A 133 -18.44 -1.71 49.36
C VAL A 133 -17.89 -2.25 50.67
N ASN A 134 -17.17 -3.39 50.65
CA ASN A 134 -16.55 -3.97 51.84
C ASN A 134 -15.63 -2.97 52.58
N ARG A 135 -14.93 -2.08 51.84
CA ARG A 135 -14.09 -1.03 52.44
C ARG A 135 -14.90 0.07 53.14
N LYS A 136 -16.11 0.38 52.65
CA LYS A 136 -17.03 1.32 53.30
C LYS A 136 -17.61 0.69 54.56
N GLU A 137 -18.11 -0.52 54.47
CA GLU A 137 -18.65 -1.29 55.61
C GLU A 137 -17.62 -1.39 56.75
N LEU A 138 -16.37 -1.76 56.45
CA LEU A 138 -15.29 -1.82 57.44
C LEU A 138 -14.94 -0.44 58.04
N ALA A 139 -15.09 0.66 57.28
CA ALA A 139 -14.90 2.01 57.79
C ALA A 139 -16.04 2.43 58.73
N ASP A 140 -17.28 2.05 58.41
CA ASP A 140 -18.45 2.29 59.25
C ASP A 140 -18.39 1.46 60.55
N GLU A 141 -17.98 0.19 60.48
CA GLU A 141 -17.67 -0.65 61.65
C GLU A 141 -16.59 0.00 62.53
N TYR A 142 -15.52 0.52 61.94
CA TYR A 142 -14.45 1.21 62.68
C TYR A 142 -14.95 2.51 63.35
N LEU A 143 -15.85 3.26 62.71
CA LEU A 143 -16.49 4.44 63.30
C LEU A 143 -17.36 4.06 64.51
N VAL A 144 -18.19 3.02 64.39
CA VAL A 144 -19.00 2.49 65.50
C VAL A 144 -18.09 2.03 66.65
N LEU A 145 -17.08 1.21 66.35
CA LEU A 145 -16.14 0.71 67.36
C LEU A 145 -15.39 1.85 68.07
N LYS A 146 -14.94 2.86 67.33
CA LYS A 146 -14.32 4.07 67.91
C LYS A 146 -15.29 4.83 68.82
N SER A 147 -16.57 4.94 68.44
CA SER A 147 -17.58 5.59 69.29
C SER A 147 -17.81 4.83 70.60
N ASN A 148 -17.84 3.48 70.55
CA ASN A 148 -17.96 2.63 71.73
C ASN A 148 -16.76 2.76 72.66
N TYR A 149 -15.52 2.77 72.13
CA TYR A 149 -14.33 3.01 72.95
C TYR A 149 -14.34 4.40 73.60
N LEU A 150 -14.78 5.44 72.89
CA LEU A 150 -14.90 6.79 73.46
C LEU A 150 -15.99 6.89 74.54
N ALA A 151 -17.06 6.09 74.47
CA ALA A 151 -18.04 5.98 75.55
C ALA A 151 -17.44 5.26 76.77
N LEU A 152 -16.78 4.12 76.56
CA LEU A 152 -16.15 3.34 77.64
C LEU A 152 -15.05 4.12 78.37
N VAL A 153 -14.27 4.94 77.66
CA VAL A 153 -13.28 5.84 78.28
C VAL A 153 -13.96 6.85 79.21
N LYS A 154 -15.09 7.44 78.81
CA LYS A 154 -15.85 8.38 79.66
C LYS A 154 -16.47 7.70 80.88
N GLU A 155 -16.97 6.47 80.74
CA GLU A 155 -17.46 5.69 81.88
C GLU A 155 -16.31 5.34 82.85
N HIS A 156 -15.14 4.98 82.31
CA HIS A 156 -13.95 4.74 83.14
C HIS A 156 -13.47 6.01 83.86
N GLU A 157 -13.43 7.16 83.19
CA GLU A 157 -13.14 8.46 83.82
C GLU A 157 -14.13 8.77 84.95
N GLN A 158 -15.43 8.51 84.76
CA GLN A 158 -16.44 8.69 85.81
C GLN A 158 -16.24 7.75 87.00
N GLU A 159 -15.88 6.48 86.78
CA GLU A 159 -15.56 5.56 87.87
C GLU A 159 -14.25 5.92 88.57
N VAL A 160 -13.27 6.49 87.87
CA VAL A 160 -12.06 7.05 88.49
C VAL A 160 -12.44 8.22 89.40
N THR A 161 -13.24 9.19 88.94
CA THR A 161 -13.65 10.32 89.79
C THR A 161 -14.45 9.88 91.02
N LYS A 162 -15.36 8.89 90.88
CA LYS A 162 -16.08 8.31 92.04
C LYS A 162 -15.14 7.60 93.02
N ASN A 163 -14.13 6.88 92.53
CA ASN A 163 -13.14 6.23 93.39
C ASN A 163 -12.25 7.25 94.09
N GLU A 164 -11.92 8.37 93.45
CA GLU A 164 -11.21 9.50 94.07
C GLU A 164 -12.07 10.16 95.16
N GLU A 165 -13.36 10.41 94.90
CA GLU A 165 -14.33 10.89 95.89
C GLU A 165 -14.44 9.95 97.11
N LEU A 166 -14.66 8.65 96.88
CA LEU A 166 -14.70 7.64 97.94
C LEU A 166 -13.37 7.53 98.71
N SER A 167 -12.24 7.69 98.03
CA SER A 167 -10.92 7.71 98.67
C SER A 167 -10.74 8.92 99.57
N LEU A 168 -11.23 10.09 99.16
CA LEU A 168 -11.28 11.30 99.99
C LEU A 168 -12.23 11.13 101.19
N GLU A 169 -13.41 10.52 101.00
CA GLU A 169 -14.34 10.21 102.10
C GLU A 169 -13.73 9.24 103.11
N LEU A 170 -13.06 8.17 102.67
CA LEU A 170 -12.36 7.23 103.56
C LEU A 170 -11.22 7.91 104.33
N LEU A 171 -10.49 8.83 103.69
CA LEU A 171 -9.43 9.61 104.32
C LEU A 171 -10.00 10.60 105.36
N ASN A 172 -11.17 11.20 105.08
CA ASN A 172 -11.93 12.03 106.00
C ASN A 172 -12.50 11.24 107.19
N LEU A 173 -12.96 10.00 106.98
CA LEU A 173 -13.37 9.09 108.05
C LEU A 173 -12.19 8.64 108.91
N ALA A 174 -11.02 8.40 108.30
CA ALA A 174 -9.80 8.06 109.00
C ALA A 174 -9.30 9.22 109.88
N SER A 175 -9.38 10.47 109.39
CA SER A 175 -9.00 11.67 110.16
C SER A 175 -10.04 12.03 111.25
N ALA A 176 -11.33 11.79 111.01
CA ALA A 176 -12.35 11.86 112.06
C ALA A 176 -12.12 10.81 113.16
N LYS A 177 -11.70 9.59 112.79
CA LYS A 177 -11.40 8.50 113.72
C LYS A 177 -10.10 8.71 114.51
N SER A 178 -9.07 9.35 113.94
CA SER A 178 -7.87 9.74 114.68
C SER A 178 -8.10 10.93 115.64
N SER A 179 -9.26 11.58 115.57
CA SER A 179 -9.66 12.69 116.44
C SER A 179 -10.41 12.25 117.72
N HIS A 180 -10.46 10.95 118.04
CA HIS A 180 -11.08 10.40 119.26
C HIS A 180 -10.02 9.85 120.26
N PRO A 181 -9.92 10.37 121.50
CA PRO A 181 -9.00 9.87 122.52
C PRO A 181 -9.64 8.93 123.56
N TYR A 182 -8.81 8.07 124.18
CA TYR A 182 -9.03 7.14 125.33
C TYR A 182 -9.72 5.78 125.10
N GLY A 183 -9.18 4.69 125.70
CA GLY A 183 -9.84 3.37 125.64
C GLY A 183 -9.25 2.08 126.29
N GLN A 184 -8.03 2.02 126.83
CA GLN A 184 -7.49 0.95 127.74
C GLN A 184 -7.27 -0.54 127.29
N ASN A 185 -6.15 -1.11 127.82
CA ASN A 185 -5.90 -2.51 128.30
C ASN A 185 -5.81 -3.68 127.26
N ASN A 186 -4.73 -4.47 127.13
CA ASN A 186 -3.87 -5.14 128.15
C ASN A 186 -2.48 -5.61 127.60
N SER A 187 -1.56 -5.96 128.53
CA SER A 187 -0.21 -6.57 128.34
C SER A 187 -0.23 -8.07 128.79
N PRO A 188 0.87 -8.87 128.95
CA PRO A 188 2.32 -8.72 128.64
C PRO A 188 2.87 -9.98 127.87
N GLU A 189 4.13 -10.48 127.88
CA GLU A 189 5.50 -10.06 128.28
C GLU A 189 6.53 -10.85 127.43
N ALA A 190 7.79 -10.38 127.27
CA ALA A 190 9.02 -11.22 127.28
C ALA A 190 10.31 -10.38 127.18
N ARG A 191 11.40 -10.85 127.82
CA ARG A 191 12.55 -10.06 128.29
C ARG A 191 13.90 -10.57 127.74
N GLY A 192 14.88 -9.67 127.60
CA GLY A 192 16.33 -9.98 127.55
C GLY A 192 16.94 -10.21 126.15
N GLN A 193 18.25 -10.06 125.93
CA GLN A 193 19.37 -9.70 126.82
C GLN A 193 20.41 -8.82 126.08
N THR A 194 21.25 -8.09 126.82
CA THR A 194 22.31 -7.21 126.31
C THR A 194 23.69 -7.87 126.32
N THR A 195 24.28 -8.12 125.15
CA THR A 195 25.74 -8.25 124.87
C THR A 195 25.98 -8.34 123.34
N GLU A 196 27.21 -8.12 122.87
CA GLU A 196 27.75 -8.37 121.48
C GLU A 196 28.00 -7.21 120.46
N PRO A 197 28.06 -5.88 120.75
CA PRO A 197 28.56 -4.92 119.74
C PRO A 197 30.07 -5.08 119.44
N SER A 198 30.84 -5.69 120.34
CA SER A 198 32.31 -5.84 120.22
C SER A 198 32.71 -6.99 119.28
N ALA A 199 32.02 -8.14 119.35
CA ALA A 199 32.38 -9.30 118.55
C ALA A 199 31.99 -9.17 117.07
N GLU A 200 30.95 -8.39 116.75
CA GLU A 200 30.62 -8.07 115.36
C GLU A 200 31.68 -7.19 114.70
N LEU A 201 32.25 -6.21 115.42
CA LEU A 201 33.36 -5.40 114.91
C LEU A 201 34.63 -6.23 114.67
N GLU A 202 34.86 -7.29 115.45
CA GLU A 202 35.96 -8.23 115.23
C GLU A 202 35.69 -9.16 114.03
N ARG A 203 34.45 -9.66 113.87
CA ARG A 203 34.00 -10.43 112.70
C ARG A 203 34.09 -9.60 111.41
N VAL A 204 33.71 -8.32 111.43
CA VAL A 204 33.83 -7.40 110.30
C VAL A 204 35.29 -7.09 109.99
N ARG A 205 36.16 -6.85 110.98
CA ARG A 205 37.61 -6.70 110.74
C ARG A 205 38.22 -7.96 110.12
N ALA A 206 37.86 -9.16 110.59
CA ALA A 206 38.32 -10.42 109.99
C ALA A 206 37.82 -10.60 108.53
N LEU A 207 36.58 -10.20 108.23
CA LEU A 207 36.04 -10.24 106.87
C LEU A 207 36.73 -9.22 105.94
N VAL A 208 36.97 -8.00 106.42
CA VAL A 208 37.70 -6.95 105.68
C VAL A 208 39.15 -7.38 105.42
N HIS A 209 39.83 -8.04 106.37
CA HIS A 209 41.15 -8.60 106.10
C HIS A 209 41.12 -9.76 105.09
N ARG A 210 40.10 -10.64 105.11
CA ARG A 210 39.92 -11.68 104.06
C ARG A 210 39.65 -11.10 102.67
N LEU A 211 38.89 -10.01 102.57
CA LEU A 211 38.60 -9.34 101.30
C LEU A 211 39.78 -8.50 100.80
N SER A 212 40.48 -7.79 101.70
CA SER A 212 41.66 -6.98 101.37
C SER A 212 42.89 -7.84 101.02
N ALA A 213 42.97 -9.09 101.49
CA ALA A 213 43.99 -10.05 101.08
C ALA A 213 43.73 -10.63 99.67
N ARG A 214 42.51 -10.50 99.12
CA ARG A 214 42.18 -10.89 97.75
C ARG A 214 42.44 -9.75 96.76
N LYS A 215 43.65 -9.18 96.78
CA LYS A 215 44.17 -8.42 95.63
C LYS A 215 44.43 -9.40 94.49
N VAL A 216 43.42 -9.59 93.64
CA VAL A 216 43.59 -10.18 92.31
C VAL A 216 44.63 -9.34 91.57
N LYS A 217 45.65 -9.98 91.01
CA LYS A 217 46.66 -9.29 90.21
C LYS A 217 46.02 -8.76 88.92
N PRO A 218 46.48 -7.64 88.36
CA PRO A 218 45.93 -7.10 87.11
C PRO A 218 46.19 -8.01 85.89
N GLU A 219 46.98 -9.07 86.05
CA GLU A 219 47.29 -10.08 85.02
C GLU A 219 46.08 -10.99 84.70
N ASP A 220 45.18 -11.24 85.67
CA ASP A 220 44.00 -12.11 85.49
C ASP A 220 42.76 -11.38 84.93
N VAL A 221 42.86 -10.07 84.63
CA VAL A 221 41.81 -9.30 83.94
C VAL A 221 41.89 -9.50 82.41
N VAL A 222 43.01 -10.04 81.92
CA VAL A 222 43.12 -10.49 80.53
C VAL A 222 42.43 -11.85 80.41
N ALA A 223 41.12 -11.81 80.14
CA ALA A 223 40.41 -12.98 79.62
C ALA A 223 41.24 -13.59 78.48
N SER A 224 41.57 -14.88 78.60
CA SER A 224 42.46 -15.59 77.67
C SER A 224 42.05 -15.28 76.22
N GLU A 225 43.02 -15.13 75.30
CA GLU A 225 42.69 -14.85 73.89
C GLU A 225 41.69 -15.87 73.32
N HIS A 226 41.72 -17.11 73.79
CA HIS A 226 40.73 -18.11 73.42
C HIS A 226 39.31 -17.73 73.87
N GLU A 227 39.13 -17.23 75.09
CA GLU A 227 37.83 -16.78 75.59
C GLU A 227 37.36 -15.48 74.95
N ARG A 228 38.26 -14.52 74.68
CA ARG A 228 37.93 -13.32 73.90
C ARG A 228 37.44 -13.70 72.50
N ARG A 229 38.17 -14.56 71.78
CA ARG A 229 37.76 -15.10 70.46
C ARG A 229 36.46 -15.92 70.53
N LYS A 230 36.16 -16.56 71.66
CA LYS A 230 34.90 -17.31 71.88
C LYS A 230 33.72 -16.35 72.07
N LEU A 231 33.90 -15.33 72.91
CA LEU A 231 32.92 -14.27 73.17
C LEU A 231 32.65 -13.46 71.89
N GLU A 232 33.71 -13.14 71.15
CA GLU A 232 33.70 -12.48 69.84
C GLU A 232 32.92 -13.32 68.81
N LYS A 233 33.18 -14.63 68.72
CA LYS A 233 32.36 -15.54 67.88
C LYS A 233 30.88 -15.59 68.30
N THR A 234 30.54 -15.48 69.58
CA THR A 234 29.13 -15.48 70.02
C THR A 234 28.43 -14.12 69.89
N LEU A 235 29.16 -13.02 69.98
CA LEU A 235 28.61 -11.66 69.83
C LEU A 235 28.53 -11.24 68.36
N PHE A 236 29.61 -11.45 67.59
CA PHE A 236 29.68 -11.07 66.17
C PHE A 236 29.23 -12.17 65.20
N GLY A 237 29.09 -13.42 65.63
CA GLY A 237 28.59 -14.50 64.76
C GLY A 237 27.17 -14.30 64.22
N ASN A 238 26.38 -13.41 64.85
CA ASN A 238 25.10 -12.95 64.34
C ASN A 238 25.21 -11.66 63.49
N GLN A 239 26.28 -10.88 63.65
CA GLN A 239 26.53 -9.64 62.89
C GLN A 239 26.66 -9.98 61.39
N ASP A 240 27.45 -11.00 61.05
CA ASP A 240 27.67 -11.44 59.66
C ASP A 240 26.39 -11.96 58.98
N ARG A 241 25.47 -12.53 59.76
CA ARG A 241 24.13 -12.92 59.29
C ARG A 241 23.25 -11.71 59.02
N ILE A 242 23.22 -10.75 59.95
CA ILE A 242 22.43 -9.53 59.80
C ILE A 242 22.95 -8.68 58.62
N THR A 243 24.27 -8.60 58.40
CA THR A 243 24.82 -7.90 57.23
C THR A 243 24.45 -8.61 55.93
N THR A 244 24.60 -9.93 55.83
CA THR A 244 24.23 -10.68 54.62
C THR A 244 22.72 -10.66 54.33
N GLU A 245 21.86 -10.68 55.35
CA GLU A 245 20.41 -10.43 55.21
C GLU A 245 20.11 -9.00 54.76
N MET A 246 20.86 -8.00 55.24
CA MET A 246 20.74 -6.60 54.80
C MET A 246 21.23 -6.39 53.35
N GLU A 247 22.34 -7.02 52.96
CA GLU A 247 22.85 -7.06 51.58
C GLU A 247 21.81 -7.66 50.64
N THR A 248 21.25 -8.82 50.95
CA THR A 248 20.25 -9.48 50.10
C THR A 248 18.95 -8.69 49.99
N MET A 249 18.47 -8.06 51.08
CA MET A 249 17.33 -7.13 51.01
C MET A 249 17.63 -5.91 50.12
N LYS A 250 18.85 -5.35 50.21
CA LYS A 250 19.29 -4.22 49.38
C LYS A 250 19.42 -4.60 47.91
N GLU A 251 19.93 -5.79 47.60
CA GLU A 251 19.98 -6.33 46.24
C GLU A 251 18.58 -6.59 45.66
N MET A 252 17.66 -7.15 46.46
CA MET A 252 16.27 -7.31 46.08
C MET A 252 15.60 -5.98 45.75
N TYR A 253 15.74 -4.97 46.62
CA TYR A 253 15.23 -3.62 46.38
C TYR A 253 15.84 -3.00 45.11
N ASN A 254 17.16 -3.07 44.95
CA ASN A 254 17.86 -2.58 43.75
C ASN A 254 17.46 -3.35 42.47
N SER A 255 17.04 -4.62 42.57
CA SER A 255 16.48 -5.39 41.45
C SER A 255 15.05 -4.93 41.12
N GLN A 256 14.22 -4.70 42.14
CA GLN A 256 12.85 -4.19 41.97
C GLN A 256 12.86 -2.78 41.37
N GLN A 257 13.71 -1.88 41.86
CA GLN A 257 13.84 -0.53 41.32
C GLN A 257 14.29 -0.53 39.86
N ARG A 258 15.33 -1.31 39.49
CA ARG A 258 15.74 -1.46 38.08
C ARG A 258 14.61 -2.00 37.20
N LYS A 259 13.85 -3.00 37.65
CA LYS A 259 12.69 -3.52 36.91
C LYS A 259 11.58 -2.48 36.72
N LEU A 260 11.40 -1.55 37.64
CA LEU A 260 10.46 -0.43 37.50
C LEU A 260 10.97 0.63 36.53
N GLU A 261 12.27 0.97 36.59
CA GLU A 261 12.94 1.88 35.66
C GLU A 261 12.90 1.33 34.22
N GLU A 262 13.23 0.04 34.02
CA GLU A 262 13.13 -0.67 32.73
C GLU A 262 11.70 -0.63 32.16
N ARG A 263 10.68 -0.91 32.99
CA ARG A 263 9.27 -0.81 32.59
C ARG A 263 8.85 0.62 32.22
N MET A 264 9.34 1.61 32.96
CA MET A 264 9.06 3.03 32.67
C MET A 264 9.68 3.44 31.33
N VAL A 265 10.90 2.99 31.04
CA VAL A 265 11.57 3.22 29.74
C VAL A 265 10.85 2.48 28.61
N ALA A 266 10.40 1.24 28.82
CA ALA A 266 9.63 0.47 27.84
C ALA A 266 8.31 1.17 27.47
N MET A 267 7.47 1.49 28.47
CA MET A 267 6.22 2.23 28.25
C MET A 267 6.47 3.61 27.64
N GLY A 268 7.59 4.27 27.97
CA GLY A 268 8.01 5.54 27.35
C GLY A 268 8.28 5.41 25.85
N LYS A 269 8.94 4.32 25.42
CA LYS A 269 9.18 4.01 24.01
C LYS A 269 7.87 3.68 23.28
N GLU A 270 7.07 2.78 23.84
CA GLU A 270 5.75 2.40 23.29
C GLU A 270 4.85 3.62 23.09
N LEU A 271 4.79 4.54 24.08
CA LEU A 271 4.04 5.79 23.98
C LEU A 271 4.60 6.74 22.91
N GLN A 272 5.92 6.77 22.70
CA GLN A 272 6.53 7.56 21.64
C GLN A 272 6.27 6.96 20.25
N GLU A 273 6.27 5.63 20.13
CA GLU A 273 5.95 4.88 18.91
C GLU A 273 4.47 5.02 18.54
N ALA A 274 3.56 4.87 19.51
CA ALA A 274 2.13 5.15 19.32
C ALA A 274 1.88 6.60 18.86
N LYS A 275 2.56 7.58 19.45
CA LYS A 275 2.50 8.99 19.00
C LYS A 275 3.03 9.19 17.58
N LYS A 276 4.06 8.46 17.15
CA LYS A 276 4.54 8.48 15.76
C LYS A 276 3.50 7.85 14.83
N ALA A 277 2.93 6.69 15.18
CA ALA A 277 1.90 6.02 14.40
C ALA A 277 0.63 6.88 14.23
N ILE A 278 0.20 7.59 15.27
CA ILE A 278 -0.94 8.54 15.20
C ILE A 278 -0.63 9.69 14.23
N ARG A 279 0.57 10.29 14.28
CA ARG A 279 0.94 11.34 13.30
C ARG A 279 1.02 10.82 11.87
N ASN A 280 1.56 9.62 11.68
CA ASN A 280 1.66 8.99 10.36
C ASN A 280 0.27 8.67 9.78
N THR A 281 -0.67 8.20 10.61
CA THR A 281 -2.06 7.95 10.17
C THR A 281 -2.82 9.25 9.91
N GLN A 282 -2.63 10.28 10.73
CA GLN A 282 -3.16 11.63 10.46
C GLN A 282 -2.62 12.21 9.14
N HIS A 283 -1.33 12.05 8.84
CA HIS A 283 -0.74 12.53 7.60
C HIS A 283 -1.31 11.79 6.39
N LYS A 284 -1.38 10.45 6.43
CA LYS A 284 -2.01 9.63 5.38
C LYS A 284 -3.48 9.99 5.16
N LEU A 285 -4.23 10.26 6.23
CA LEU A 285 -5.62 10.68 6.13
C LEU A 285 -5.75 12.06 5.48
N ALA A 286 -4.83 13.00 5.74
CA ALA A 286 -4.79 14.29 5.06
C ALA A 286 -4.43 14.16 3.57
N GLU A 287 -3.46 13.30 3.22
CA GLU A 287 -3.11 12.98 1.83
C GLU A 287 -4.31 12.38 1.08
N GLN A 288 -4.95 11.36 1.65
CA GLN A 288 -6.16 10.75 1.09
C GLN A 288 -7.30 11.75 0.93
N SER A 289 -7.50 12.64 1.91
CA SER A 289 -8.51 13.70 1.82
C SER A 289 -8.24 14.67 0.67
N ALA A 290 -6.98 15.05 0.44
CA ALA A 290 -6.60 15.89 -0.69
C ALA A 290 -6.80 15.18 -2.05
N VAL A 291 -6.51 13.88 -2.14
CA VAL A 291 -6.75 13.07 -3.35
C VAL A 291 -8.26 12.93 -3.63
N VAL A 292 -9.08 12.73 -2.60
CA VAL A 292 -10.55 12.67 -2.75
C VAL A 292 -11.11 14.02 -3.22
N LEU A 293 -10.69 15.15 -2.61
CA LEU A 293 -11.15 16.48 -3.03
C LEU A 293 -10.73 16.83 -4.47
N THR A 294 -9.51 16.50 -4.87
CA THR A 294 -9.02 16.78 -6.23
C THR A 294 -9.69 15.89 -7.28
N SER A 295 -9.90 14.61 -7.01
CA SER A 295 -10.68 13.72 -7.90
C SER A 295 -12.16 14.10 -7.98
N GLN A 296 -12.76 14.57 -6.87
CA GLN A 296 -14.13 15.10 -6.88
C GLN A 296 -14.27 16.37 -7.73
N SER A 297 -13.29 17.29 -7.70
CA SER A 297 -13.26 18.46 -8.59
C SER A 297 -13.17 18.05 -10.06
N GLN A 298 -12.29 17.09 -10.39
CA GLN A 298 -12.14 16.57 -11.75
C GLN A 298 -13.42 15.88 -12.25
N LEU A 299 -14.13 15.15 -11.37
CA LEU A 299 -15.41 14.54 -11.71
C LEU A 299 -16.47 15.61 -12.05
N GLN A 300 -16.56 16.68 -11.27
CA GLN A 300 -17.48 17.81 -11.55
C GLN A 300 -17.13 18.54 -12.86
N GLU A 301 -15.84 18.73 -13.15
CA GLU A 301 -15.38 19.30 -14.43
C GLU A 301 -15.80 18.41 -15.62
N VAL A 302 -15.60 17.09 -15.52
CA VAL A 302 -15.99 16.12 -16.56
C VAL A 302 -17.51 16.01 -16.71
N GLU A 303 -18.29 16.10 -15.62
CA GLU A 303 -19.76 16.15 -15.67
C GLU A 303 -20.28 17.41 -16.36
N ALA A 304 -19.64 18.56 -16.11
CA ALA A 304 -19.95 19.81 -16.80
C ALA A 304 -19.58 19.76 -18.29
N GLU A 305 -18.42 19.18 -18.64
CA GLU A 305 -18.03 18.94 -20.03
C GLU A 305 -18.99 17.96 -20.74
N ASN A 306 -19.39 16.88 -20.09
CA ASN A 306 -20.37 15.92 -20.61
C ASN A 306 -21.72 16.61 -20.88
N SER A 307 -22.22 17.39 -19.92
CA SER A 307 -23.45 18.17 -20.07
C SER A 307 -23.37 19.16 -21.24
N ARG A 308 -22.23 19.84 -21.41
CA ARG A 308 -21.96 20.74 -22.54
C ARG A 308 -21.92 20.00 -23.87
N LEU A 309 -21.24 18.86 -23.96
CA LEU A 309 -21.16 18.04 -25.16
C LEU A 309 -22.54 17.46 -25.54
N GLN A 310 -23.37 17.08 -24.56
CA GLN A 310 -24.75 16.67 -24.80
C GLN A 310 -25.61 17.79 -25.39
N LEU A 311 -25.43 19.04 -24.95
CA LEU A 311 -26.10 20.19 -25.55
C LEU A 311 -25.63 20.41 -27.00
N GLN A 312 -24.32 20.41 -27.26
CA GLN A 312 -23.77 20.54 -28.62
C GLN A 312 -24.23 19.42 -29.56
N LEU A 313 -24.39 18.19 -29.07
CA LEU A 313 -24.97 17.09 -29.83
C LEU A 313 -26.47 17.29 -30.11
N LYS A 314 -27.24 17.91 -29.20
CA LYS A 314 -28.65 18.24 -29.45
C LYS A 314 -28.78 19.35 -30.50
N GLU A 315 -27.99 20.42 -30.37
CA GLU A 315 -27.91 21.52 -31.34
C GLU A 315 -27.56 21.01 -32.73
N LEU A 316 -26.48 20.23 -32.87
CA LEU A 316 -26.05 19.68 -34.15
C LEU A 316 -27.06 18.68 -34.75
N ASN A 317 -27.75 17.88 -33.93
CA ASN A 317 -28.83 17.02 -34.42
C ASN A 317 -30.02 17.85 -34.93
N GLU A 318 -30.34 18.98 -34.32
CA GLU A 318 -31.41 19.86 -34.77
C GLU A 318 -31.02 20.62 -36.04
N GLU A 319 -29.74 20.99 -36.20
CA GLU A 319 -29.19 21.45 -37.47
C GLU A 319 -29.30 20.38 -38.58
N TYR A 320 -28.99 19.11 -38.30
CA TYR A 320 -29.17 18.04 -39.28
C TYR A 320 -30.65 17.82 -39.63
N ARG A 321 -31.56 17.85 -38.64
CA ARG A 321 -33.01 17.73 -38.88
C ARG A 321 -33.54 18.89 -39.72
N SER A 322 -33.21 20.13 -39.37
CA SER A 322 -33.66 21.31 -40.12
C SER A 322 -33.11 21.32 -41.56
N ARG A 323 -31.84 20.95 -41.78
CA ARG A 323 -31.29 20.76 -43.14
C ARG A 323 -32.01 19.67 -43.92
N LEU A 324 -32.30 18.52 -43.31
CA LEU A 324 -33.07 17.44 -43.95
C LEU A 324 -34.51 17.85 -44.29
N VAL A 325 -35.19 18.58 -43.38
CA VAL A 325 -36.53 19.13 -43.63
C VAL A 325 -36.49 20.14 -44.76
N GLN A 326 -35.50 21.03 -44.81
CA GLN A 326 -35.32 21.97 -45.92
C GLN A 326 -35.11 21.22 -47.24
N TYR A 327 -34.24 20.20 -47.27
CA TYR A 327 -34.03 19.37 -48.45
C TYR A 327 -35.33 18.66 -48.92
N ILE A 328 -36.17 18.19 -48.00
CA ILE A 328 -37.47 17.59 -48.33
C ILE A 328 -38.46 18.65 -48.84
N ALA A 329 -38.47 19.85 -48.25
CA ALA A 329 -39.32 20.97 -48.68
C ALA A 329 -38.93 21.49 -50.07
N ASP A 330 -37.64 21.61 -50.36
CA ASP A 330 -37.10 22.00 -51.67
C ASP A 330 -37.44 20.95 -52.75
N LEU A 331 -37.36 19.66 -52.40
CA LEU A 331 -37.81 18.55 -53.26
C LEU A 331 -39.32 18.61 -53.53
N ALA A 332 -40.14 18.86 -52.51
CA ALA A 332 -41.58 18.99 -52.64
C ALA A 332 -41.94 20.20 -53.55
N ALA A 333 -41.37 21.38 -53.28
CA ALA A 333 -41.58 22.58 -54.08
C ALA A 333 -41.17 22.40 -55.56
N TYR A 334 -40.11 21.63 -55.84
CA TYR A 334 -39.72 21.26 -57.20
C TYR A 334 -40.72 20.31 -57.88
N VAL A 335 -41.30 19.36 -57.14
CA VAL A 335 -42.35 18.46 -57.67
C VAL A 335 -43.67 19.21 -57.89
N ASP A 336 -44.05 20.10 -56.98
CA ASP A 336 -45.27 20.91 -57.07
C ASP A 336 -45.19 21.92 -58.21
N SER A 337 -44.08 22.63 -58.38
CA SER A 337 -43.88 23.53 -59.54
C SER A 337 -43.94 22.78 -60.88
N LYS A 338 -43.38 21.57 -60.94
CA LYS A 338 -43.51 20.68 -62.10
C LYS A 338 -44.95 20.21 -62.37
N SER A 339 -45.82 20.19 -61.36
CA SER A 339 -47.25 19.90 -61.54
C SER A 339 -48.01 21.07 -62.19
N VAL A 340 -47.62 22.31 -61.88
CA VAL A 340 -48.25 23.55 -62.37
C VAL A 340 -47.81 23.89 -63.80
N GLU A 341 -46.52 23.71 -64.14
CA GLU A 341 -46.00 23.98 -65.49
C GLU A 341 -46.65 23.12 -66.58
N LYS A 342 -47.26 21.98 -66.22
CA LYS A 342 -47.96 21.09 -67.16
C LYS A 342 -49.27 21.67 -67.75
N ALA A 343 -49.74 22.80 -67.24
CA ALA A 343 -50.93 23.50 -67.74
C ALA A 343 -50.62 24.63 -68.76
N GLY A 344 -49.35 24.95 -69.01
CA GLY A 344 -48.92 26.06 -69.88
C GLY A 344 -47.88 25.64 -70.93
N THR A 345 -47.92 26.27 -72.11
CA THR A 345 -47.16 25.82 -73.28
C THR A 345 -45.65 26.14 -73.28
N SER A 346 -44.84 25.10 -73.55
CA SER A 346 -43.57 25.14 -74.31
C SER A 346 -42.39 26.02 -73.85
N LYS A 347 -41.35 25.39 -73.24
CA LYS A 347 -39.93 25.41 -73.69
C LYS A 347 -39.00 24.61 -72.74
N ALA A 348 -38.21 23.68 -73.28
CA ALA A 348 -37.09 23.02 -72.60
C ALA A 348 -35.84 23.96 -72.49
N PRO A 349 -34.75 23.66 -71.75
CA PRO A 349 -34.37 22.39 -71.09
C PRO A 349 -33.81 22.56 -69.65
N SER A 350 -34.36 23.47 -68.84
CA SER A 350 -33.82 23.80 -67.49
C SER A 350 -34.03 22.70 -66.43
N GLU A 351 -35.03 21.83 -66.62
CA GLU A 351 -35.50 20.85 -65.63
C GLU A 351 -34.40 19.99 -64.96
N PRO A 352 -33.54 19.24 -65.68
CA PRO A 352 -32.51 18.42 -65.06
C PRO A 352 -31.39 19.23 -64.40
N ALA A 353 -31.17 20.47 -64.86
CA ALA A 353 -30.12 21.34 -64.32
C ALA A 353 -30.47 21.92 -62.94
N HIS A 354 -31.76 22.04 -62.61
CA HIS A 354 -32.20 22.48 -61.28
C HIS A 354 -32.07 21.36 -60.24
N MET A 355 -32.62 20.17 -60.54
CA MET A 355 -32.48 18.98 -59.69
C MET A 355 -31.01 18.63 -59.46
N LYS A 356 -30.18 18.69 -60.52
CA LYS A 356 -28.74 18.47 -60.40
C LYS A 356 -28.07 19.47 -59.46
N ARG A 357 -28.37 20.78 -59.59
CA ARG A 357 -27.84 21.82 -58.69
C ARG A 357 -28.22 21.59 -57.23
N PHE A 358 -29.45 21.15 -56.96
CA PHE A 358 -29.90 20.82 -55.62
C PHE A 358 -29.12 19.63 -55.02
N VAL A 359 -29.01 18.52 -55.76
CA VAL A 359 -28.23 17.35 -55.33
C VAL A 359 -26.74 17.70 -55.18
N ASP A 360 -26.18 18.49 -56.09
CA ASP A 360 -24.80 18.98 -56.00
C ASP A 360 -24.57 19.85 -54.74
N SER A 361 -25.58 20.64 -54.31
CA SER A 361 -25.54 21.42 -53.06
C SER A 361 -25.58 20.51 -51.84
N MET A 362 -26.54 19.57 -51.75
CA MET A 362 -26.62 18.59 -50.67
C MET A 362 -25.32 17.78 -50.53
N LEU A 363 -24.76 17.30 -51.65
CA LEU A 363 -23.48 16.59 -51.65
C LEU A 363 -22.30 17.50 -51.27
N LYS A 364 -22.34 18.80 -51.56
CA LYS A 364 -21.34 19.77 -51.11
C LYS A 364 -21.40 19.97 -49.59
N ASP A 365 -22.60 20.10 -49.04
CA ASP A 365 -22.81 20.33 -47.60
C ASP A 365 -22.47 19.09 -46.76
N ILE A 366 -22.82 17.90 -47.24
CA ILE A 366 -22.37 16.62 -46.65
C ILE A 366 -20.84 16.54 -46.64
N ARG A 367 -20.18 16.82 -47.78
CA ARG A 367 -18.70 16.83 -47.87
C ARG A 367 -18.07 17.89 -46.97
N ALA A 368 -18.68 19.07 -46.81
CA ALA A 368 -18.20 20.10 -45.89
C ALA A 368 -18.36 19.67 -44.42
N SER A 369 -19.48 19.02 -44.07
CA SER A 369 -19.71 18.49 -42.72
C SER A 369 -18.71 17.40 -42.34
N HIS A 370 -18.40 16.47 -43.26
CA HIS A 370 -17.38 15.45 -43.00
C HIS A 370 -15.99 16.05 -42.82
N LYS A 371 -15.58 16.99 -43.70
CA LYS A 371 -14.30 17.71 -43.56
C LYS A 371 -14.19 18.45 -42.23
N SER A 372 -15.24 19.16 -41.80
CA SER A 372 -15.22 19.86 -40.51
C SER A 372 -15.06 18.89 -39.33
N ARG A 373 -15.70 17.71 -39.38
CA ARG A 373 -15.52 16.68 -38.35
C ARG A 373 -14.14 16.02 -38.40
N GLU A 374 -13.58 15.78 -39.58
CA GLU A 374 -12.19 15.31 -39.76
C GLU A 374 -11.19 16.33 -39.18
N GLU A 375 -11.39 17.62 -39.43
CA GLU A 375 -10.57 18.71 -38.86
C GLU A 375 -10.68 18.78 -37.33
N GLN A 376 -11.88 18.61 -36.76
CA GLN A 376 -12.09 18.53 -35.31
C GLN A 376 -11.35 17.32 -34.71
N LEU A 377 -11.48 16.13 -35.30
CA LEU A 377 -10.80 14.91 -34.83
C LEU A 377 -9.28 15.04 -34.95
N ALA A 378 -8.77 15.57 -36.06
CA ALA A 378 -7.35 15.87 -36.24
C ALA A 378 -6.85 16.98 -35.30
N GLY A 379 -7.71 17.93 -34.91
CA GLY A 379 -7.46 18.93 -33.87
C GLY A 379 -7.32 18.29 -32.49
N ALA A 380 -8.29 17.45 -32.11
CA ALA A 380 -8.29 16.71 -30.85
C ALA A 380 -7.06 15.79 -30.73
N ALA A 381 -6.75 15.00 -31.76
CA ALA A 381 -5.57 14.14 -31.80
C ALA A 381 -4.26 14.92 -31.63
N ARG A 382 -4.11 16.07 -32.30
CA ARG A 382 -2.97 16.99 -32.10
C ARG A 382 -2.94 17.55 -30.66
N GLY A 383 -4.10 17.85 -30.08
CA GLY A 383 -4.24 18.30 -28.69
C GLY A 383 -3.82 17.24 -27.66
N TYR A 384 -4.25 15.99 -27.84
CA TYR A 384 -3.81 14.85 -27.02
C TYR A 384 -2.31 14.64 -27.13
N LYS A 385 -1.76 14.60 -28.36
CA LYS A 385 -0.30 14.48 -28.59
C LYS A 385 0.49 15.59 -27.87
N LYS A 386 0.01 16.84 -27.92
CA LYS A 386 0.65 17.97 -27.22
C LYS A 386 0.58 17.84 -25.69
N ARG A 387 -0.57 17.43 -25.13
CA ARG A 387 -0.71 17.17 -23.68
C ARG A 387 0.24 16.07 -23.22
N LEU A 388 0.31 14.98 -23.98
CA LEU A 388 1.13 13.82 -23.66
C LEU A 388 2.63 14.15 -23.75
N GLN A 389 3.06 14.91 -24.76
CA GLN A 389 4.43 15.47 -24.83
C GLN A 389 4.77 16.40 -23.65
N ASN A 390 3.81 17.17 -23.13
CA ASN A 390 4.03 17.99 -21.94
C ASN A 390 4.17 17.13 -20.67
N LEU A 391 3.39 16.05 -20.54
CA LEU A 391 3.49 15.10 -19.43
C LEU A 391 4.86 14.41 -19.41
N VAL A 392 5.36 13.96 -20.56
CA VAL A 392 6.73 13.40 -20.70
C VAL A 392 7.79 14.39 -20.20
N LYS A 393 7.71 15.67 -20.57
CA LYS A 393 8.66 16.71 -20.09
C LYS A 393 8.58 16.94 -18.58
N ILE A 394 7.37 16.96 -18.00
CA ILE A 394 7.18 17.09 -16.55
C ILE A 394 7.80 15.89 -15.84
N HIS A 395 7.59 14.68 -16.38
CA HIS A 395 8.18 13.45 -15.88
C HIS A 395 9.72 13.43 -16.00
N GLU A 396 10.30 13.86 -17.12
CA GLU A 396 11.76 14.02 -17.28
C GLU A 396 12.34 14.99 -16.23
N ASN A 397 11.68 16.12 -15.98
CA ASN A 397 12.08 17.07 -14.94
C ASN A 397 11.97 16.49 -13.52
N LEU A 398 10.91 15.73 -13.24
CA LEU A 398 10.72 15.05 -11.96
C LEU A 398 11.79 13.97 -11.74
N LEU A 399 12.12 13.19 -12.78
CA LEU A 399 13.22 12.23 -12.73
C LEU A 399 14.53 12.94 -12.38
N ILE A 400 14.85 14.08 -13.01
CA ILE A 400 16.05 14.88 -12.70
C ILE A 400 16.08 15.30 -11.23
N ALA A 401 14.98 15.85 -10.71
CA ALA A 401 14.87 16.26 -9.31
C ALA A 401 15.07 15.06 -8.36
N TYR A 402 14.49 13.90 -8.69
CA TYR A 402 14.69 12.66 -7.93
C TYR A 402 16.17 12.22 -7.89
N ARG A 403 16.93 12.33 -9.00
CA ARG A 403 18.38 12.03 -8.99
C ARG A 403 19.13 12.95 -8.05
N MET A 404 18.85 14.26 -8.13
CA MET A 404 19.53 15.27 -7.32
C MET A 404 19.26 15.04 -5.83
N GLN A 405 18.01 14.74 -5.46
CA GLN A 405 17.65 14.42 -4.08
C GLN A 405 18.30 13.11 -3.62
N ARG A 406 18.29 12.06 -4.45
CA ARG A 406 18.90 10.76 -4.14
C ARG A 406 20.41 10.84 -3.96
N GLU A 407 21.09 11.71 -4.73
CA GLU A 407 22.50 12.01 -4.56
C GLU A 407 22.76 12.84 -3.29
N GLN A 408 21.93 13.85 -3.00
CA GLN A 408 22.03 14.61 -1.75
C GLN A 408 21.86 13.73 -0.50
N VAL A 409 20.89 12.80 -0.51
CA VAL A 409 20.71 11.84 0.59
C VAL A 409 21.88 10.86 0.66
N ARG A 410 22.44 10.41 -0.47
CA ARG A 410 23.67 9.60 -0.51
C ARG A 410 24.89 10.32 0.09
N MET A 411 24.98 11.63 -0.09
CA MET A 411 26.09 12.46 0.43
C MET A 411 25.90 12.89 1.89
N LEU A 412 24.67 12.95 2.39
CA LEU A 412 24.34 13.35 3.77
C LEU A 412 24.06 12.17 4.72
N GLY A 413 23.64 11.03 4.18
CA GLY A 413 23.26 9.84 4.92
C GLY A 413 24.46 8.94 5.25
N SER A 414 24.47 8.41 6.47
CA SER A 414 25.23 7.19 6.76
C SER A 414 24.52 5.98 6.16
N ASN A 415 25.22 4.85 5.98
CA ASN A 415 24.83 3.67 5.19
C ASN A 415 23.47 2.98 5.48
N GLU A 416 22.63 3.49 6.39
CA GLU A 416 21.34 2.91 6.81
C GLU A 416 20.11 3.57 6.15
N THR A 417 20.25 4.66 5.40
CA THR A 417 19.11 5.29 4.70
C THR A 417 18.77 4.62 3.37
N ASP A 418 17.55 4.08 3.26
CA ASP A 418 16.99 3.60 2.00
C ASP A 418 16.85 4.76 0.99
N LEU A 419 17.49 4.59 -0.17
CA LEU A 419 17.55 5.58 -1.26
C LEU A 419 16.44 5.37 -2.31
N GLY A 420 15.48 4.47 -2.05
CA GLY A 420 14.35 4.19 -2.93
C GLY A 420 14.74 3.51 -4.25
N PRO A 421 13.72 3.21 -5.09
CA PRO A 421 13.93 2.49 -6.34
C PRO A 421 14.88 3.25 -7.29
N PRO A 422 15.73 2.53 -8.04
CA PRO A 422 16.65 3.15 -8.99
C PRO A 422 15.90 3.77 -10.17
N GLU A 423 16.50 4.82 -10.75
CA GLU A 423 15.85 5.70 -11.74
C GLU A 423 15.33 4.99 -13.01
N HIS A 424 15.94 3.87 -13.40
CA HIS A 424 15.52 3.13 -14.58
C HIS A 424 14.17 2.41 -14.38
N HIS A 425 13.81 2.04 -13.14
CA HIS A 425 12.46 1.53 -12.82
C HIS A 425 11.36 2.60 -12.94
N LEU A 426 11.74 3.87 -12.95
CA LEU A 426 10.80 5.01 -13.03
C LEU A 426 10.75 5.62 -14.43
N ALA A 427 11.54 5.14 -15.38
CA ALA A 427 11.59 5.69 -16.73
C ALA A 427 10.41 5.19 -17.59
N ILE A 428 9.78 6.11 -18.33
CA ILE A 428 8.79 5.75 -19.36
C ILE A 428 9.45 4.82 -20.39
N THR A 429 8.79 3.72 -20.75
CA THR A 429 9.27 2.73 -21.74
C THR A 429 8.57 2.83 -23.11
N ASP A 430 7.50 3.63 -23.23
CA ASP A 430 6.70 3.77 -24.45
C ASP A 430 7.49 4.38 -25.62
N ALA A 431 7.79 3.55 -26.62
CA ALA A 431 8.58 3.93 -27.79
C ALA A 431 7.92 5.01 -28.67
N GLU A 432 6.59 5.15 -28.64
CA GLU A 432 5.87 6.20 -29.39
C GLU A 432 5.98 7.59 -28.75
N LEU A 433 6.37 7.66 -27.48
CA LEU A 433 6.42 8.89 -26.68
C LEU A 433 7.82 9.46 -26.53
N LEU A 434 8.83 8.61 -26.62
CA LEU A 434 10.22 8.99 -26.47
C LEU A 434 10.87 9.29 -27.82
N ASN A 435 11.61 10.39 -27.88
CA ASN A 435 12.59 10.63 -28.94
C ASN A 435 13.67 9.53 -28.91
N SER A 436 14.30 9.23 -30.05
CA SER A 436 15.39 8.23 -30.13
C SER A 436 16.48 8.44 -29.09
N THR A 437 16.86 9.70 -28.85
CA THR A 437 17.83 10.09 -27.82
C THR A 437 17.36 9.77 -26.40
N SER A 438 16.08 9.94 -26.08
CA SER A 438 15.52 9.57 -24.76
C SER A 438 15.44 8.04 -24.60
N GLN A 439 15.18 7.29 -25.68
CA GLN A 439 15.21 5.82 -25.68
C GLN A 439 16.64 5.29 -25.45
N GLU A 440 17.63 5.83 -26.16
CA GLU A 440 19.05 5.51 -25.97
C GLU A 440 19.51 5.83 -24.54
N LEU A 441 19.12 6.99 -24.00
CA LEU A 441 19.40 7.35 -22.61
C LEU A 441 18.76 6.39 -21.60
N ASN A 442 17.60 5.81 -21.88
CA ASN A 442 16.98 4.80 -21.01
C ASN A 442 17.76 3.47 -21.03
N ARG A 443 18.11 2.97 -22.22
CA ARG A 443 18.97 1.78 -22.37
C ARG A 443 20.30 1.95 -21.63
N LEU A 444 20.97 3.10 -21.79
CA LEU A 444 22.22 3.39 -21.09
C LEU A 444 22.06 3.47 -19.55
N ARG A 445 20.89 3.82 -19.03
CA ARG A 445 20.60 3.80 -17.58
C ARG A 445 20.40 2.39 -17.05
N GLU A 446 19.72 1.53 -17.81
CA GLU A 446 19.57 0.11 -17.51
C GLU A 446 20.93 -0.59 -17.54
N ASP A 447 21.70 -0.39 -18.62
CA ASP A 447 23.05 -0.95 -18.79
C ASP A 447 23.98 -0.54 -17.65
N LYS A 448 23.98 0.76 -17.29
CA LYS A 448 24.71 1.27 -16.12
C LYS A 448 24.31 0.54 -14.84
N ALA A 449 23.01 0.38 -14.58
CA ALA A 449 22.54 -0.25 -13.35
C ALA A 449 22.90 -1.74 -13.26
N ARG A 450 22.89 -2.47 -14.38
CA ARG A 450 23.37 -3.86 -14.44
C ARG A 450 24.86 -3.95 -14.10
N LEU A 451 25.68 -3.07 -14.68
CA LEU A 451 27.12 -2.99 -14.39
C LEU A 451 27.40 -2.57 -12.93
N GLU A 452 26.62 -1.66 -12.35
CA GLU A 452 26.73 -1.30 -10.92
C GLU A 452 26.39 -2.50 -10.01
N ALA A 453 25.39 -3.31 -10.36
CA ALA A 453 25.06 -4.54 -9.61
C ALA A 453 26.16 -5.62 -9.73
N GLU A 454 26.69 -5.84 -10.93
CA GLU A 454 27.83 -6.75 -11.16
C GLU A 454 29.08 -6.30 -10.39
N LEU A 455 29.37 -5.01 -10.35
CA LEU A 455 30.47 -4.45 -9.56
C LEU A 455 30.28 -4.67 -8.07
N HIS A 456 29.08 -4.44 -7.53
CA HIS A 456 28.78 -4.75 -6.12
C HIS A 456 28.91 -6.25 -5.82
N GLU A 457 28.46 -7.13 -6.70
CA GLU A 457 28.59 -8.58 -6.53
C GLU A 457 30.07 -9.01 -6.55
N LEU A 458 30.89 -8.46 -7.46
CA LEU A 458 32.33 -8.68 -7.51
C LEU A 458 33.05 -8.13 -6.28
N GLN A 459 32.61 -6.98 -5.74
CA GLN A 459 33.16 -6.37 -4.53
C GLN A 459 32.83 -7.19 -3.28
N MET A 460 31.67 -7.85 -3.23
CA MET A 460 31.32 -8.82 -2.18
C MET A 460 32.08 -10.15 -2.32
N LYS A 461 32.34 -10.60 -3.55
CA LYS A 461 33.18 -11.80 -3.83
C LYS A 461 34.67 -11.57 -3.53
N TRP A 462 35.15 -10.33 -3.68
CA TRP A 462 36.55 -9.95 -3.50
C TRP A 462 36.69 -8.68 -2.64
N PRO A 463 36.37 -8.73 -1.33
CA PRO A 463 36.62 -7.61 -0.44
C PRO A 463 38.11 -7.25 -0.46
N PRO A 464 38.48 -5.95 -0.38
CA PRO A 464 39.86 -5.52 -0.47
C PRO A 464 40.68 -6.19 0.62
N ARG A 465 41.66 -7.01 0.22
CA ARG A 465 42.55 -7.70 1.16
C ARG A 465 43.26 -6.64 1.98
N CYS A 466 42.96 -6.57 3.28
CA CYS A 466 43.67 -5.68 4.19
C CYS A 466 45.18 -5.94 4.08
N PHE A 467 45.91 -4.99 3.51
CA PHE A 467 47.36 -4.97 3.59
C PHE A 467 47.72 -4.81 5.07
N LYS A 468 48.09 -5.91 5.72
CA LYS A 468 48.63 -5.85 7.08
C LYS A 468 49.98 -5.14 7.01
N GLU A 469 50.01 -3.88 7.41
CA GLU A 469 51.26 -3.20 7.74
C GLU A 469 51.94 -3.96 8.88
N TYR A 470 53.09 -4.56 8.58
CA TYR A 470 53.97 -5.09 9.61
C TYR A 470 54.83 -3.93 10.17
N PRO A 471 54.93 -3.76 11.50
CA PRO A 471 55.71 -2.67 12.08
C PRO A 471 57.20 -2.93 11.88
N LYS A 472 57.85 -2.12 11.03
CA LYS A 472 59.32 -2.11 10.94
C LYS A 472 59.89 -1.31 12.11
N GLN A 473 60.49 -2.01 13.08
CA GLN A 473 61.47 -1.39 13.96
C GLN A 473 62.69 -0.96 13.12
N GLY A 474 63.28 0.19 13.47
CA GLY A 474 64.04 0.99 12.52
C GLY A 474 65.48 0.55 12.24
N THR A 475 65.98 0.90 11.06
CA THR A 475 67.28 1.55 10.82
C THR A 475 67.44 1.84 9.33
N GLY A 476 68.17 2.89 8.97
CA GLY A 476 68.84 3.03 7.66
C GLY A 476 67.97 3.18 6.40
N ALA A 477 67.91 4.41 5.89
CA ALA A 477 67.78 4.82 4.48
C ALA A 477 67.18 3.87 3.41
N SER A 478 66.28 4.46 2.61
CA SER A 478 66.32 4.49 1.12
C SER A 478 65.05 4.04 0.39
N LEU A 479 64.64 4.89 -0.57
CA LEU A 479 63.87 4.62 -1.80
C LEU A 479 62.53 3.87 -1.71
N LEU A 480 61.45 4.66 -1.76
CA LEU A 480 60.14 4.23 -2.26
C LEU A 480 60.24 3.85 -3.75
N VAL A 481 60.24 2.55 -4.04
CA VAL A 481 60.06 2.00 -5.39
C VAL A 481 58.71 1.30 -5.46
N CYS A 482 57.80 1.82 -6.28
CA CYS A 482 56.53 1.14 -6.61
C CYS A 482 56.77 -0.04 -7.57
N PRO A 483 56.28 -1.26 -7.28
CA PRO A 483 56.27 -2.34 -8.25
C PRO A 483 55.03 -2.29 -9.16
N ARG A 484 55.23 -1.95 -10.44
CA ARG A 484 54.37 -2.41 -11.54
C ARG A 484 54.72 -3.87 -11.85
N ILE A 485 53.79 -4.81 -11.74
CA ILE A 485 53.80 -6.12 -12.44
C ILE A 485 52.32 -6.50 -12.70
N TRP A 486 51.77 -6.35 -13.91
CA TRP A 486 51.74 -7.32 -15.04
C TRP A 486 51.09 -8.67 -14.67
N ARG A 487 49.87 -8.96 -15.17
CA ARG A 487 49.62 -9.74 -16.41
C ARG A 487 50.42 -11.04 -16.50
N SER A 488 49.72 -12.16 -16.30
CA SER A 488 50.03 -13.44 -16.95
C SER A 488 48.72 -14.09 -17.40
N ALA A 489 48.64 -14.44 -18.68
CA ALA A 489 47.62 -15.34 -19.22
C ALA A 489 48.14 -16.79 -19.19
N PRO A 490 47.27 -17.79 -19.37
CA PRO A 490 47.68 -19.11 -19.83
C PRO A 490 47.01 -19.49 -21.16
N GLU A 491 47.79 -19.43 -22.24
CA GLU A 491 47.81 -20.50 -23.26
C GLU A 491 48.59 -21.69 -22.61
N GLU A 492 48.37 -22.97 -22.90
CA GLU A 492 47.54 -23.66 -23.89
C GLU A 492 47.37 -25.16 -23.48
N ALA A 493 46.70 -25.95 -24.33
CA ALA A 493 46.81 -27.42 -24.50
C ALA A 493 45.63 -28.33 -24.09
N SER A 494 44.73 -28.55 -25.06
CA SER A 494 44.35 -29.85 -25.62
C SER A 494 44.12 -31.09 -24.73
N SER A 495 42.90 -31.65 -24.77
CA SER A 495 42.64 -32.96 -25.44
C SER A 495 41.15 -33.34 -25.48
N ILE A 496 40.72 -33.79 -26.67
CA ILE A 496 39.40 -34.37 -27.05
C ILE A 496 38.23 -33.37 -27.10
#